data_AF-A0A015JKI1-F1
#
_entry.id   AF-A0A015JKI1-F1
#
_cell.length_a   1.000
_cell.length_b   1.000
_cell.length_c   1.000
_cell.angle_alpha   90.00
_cell.angle_beta   90.00
_cell.angle_gamma   90.00
#
_symmetry.space_group_name_H-M   'P 1'
#
loop_
_entity.id
_entity.type
_entity.pdbx_description
1 polymer ?
#
loop_
_entity_poly.entity_id
_entity_poly.type
_entity_poly.pdbx_seq_one_letter_code
_entity_poly.pdbx_strand_id
1 'polypeptide(L)'
;MSEINDPNQIEYNHPLNVGNIDADNSKFFRITQNFCKIDIKEIEPTIQNINKNVFEEDLSLMIDKLFSLIFNGTNKGREEKAIKQQFFDCINNHKINIQEIYYWLQKNITCSNSIYLLGYFNYHGIGIDINKKYAFELFQKAAELENIVAQFELANMCMDGDGVDQNYEKALELSKKLTEGKYPCGINLLGYCYKMGIGTEVDSQKAFKLYESVANLENLHGICNLGVCYENGIGTEINEQKAFKLYQKAADLEHSEGMNNLGYCYNNGIGTDFDEKKAFKLYQKAAKLGNEFAQYNLALMYEFGDGIEENFDLAIYWFKKSAEQGNIKSQSDLNILLNE
;
A
#
# COMPACT_ATOMS: atom_id res chain seq x y z
N MET A 1 -26.87 54.60 -45.72
CA MET A 1 -25.85 55.09 -46.66
C MET A 1 -24.94 53.90 -46.93
N SER A 2 -25.23 53.10 -47.96
CA SER A 2 -25.03 53.39 -49.40
C SER A 2 -23.61 53.01 -49.83
N GLU A 3 -23.35 52.37 -50.96
CA GLU A 3 -24.20 51.77 -52.00
C GLU A 3 -23.31 50.70 -52.71
N ILE A 4 -23.83 49.51 -53.02
CA ILE A 4 -24.14 49.10 -54.41
C ILE A 4 -22.98 49.37 -55.40
N ASN A 5 -22.29 48.31 -55.85
CA ASN A 5 -22.26 47.87 -57.27
C ASN A 5 -21.31 46.68 -57.50
N ASP A 6 -21.88 45.59 -58.00
CA ASP A 6 -21.27 44.58 -58.88
C ASP A 6 -21.80 44.90 -60.29
N PRO A 7 -21.00 44.89 -61.39
CA PRO A 7 -21.12 43.75 -62.31
C PRO A 7 -19.92 43.43 -63.26
N ASN A 8 -19.62 42.12 -63.38
CA ASN A 8 -19.46 41.34 -64.63
C ASN A 8 -18.26 41.45 -65.63
N GLN A 9 -18.11 40.33 -66.38
CA GLN A 9 -17.56 40.14 -67.75
C GLN A 9 -16.00 40.07 -67.87
N ILE A 10 -15.31 39.20 -68.66
CA ILE A 10 -15.53 38.35 -69.87
C ILE A 10 -14.63 37.07 -69.75
N GLU A 11 -15.08 35.81 -69.98
CA GLU A 11 -14.92 34.96 -71.22
C GLU A 11 -13.46 34.86 -71.80
N TYR A 12 -12.86 33.76 -72.31
CA TYR A 12 -13.25 32.41 -72.82
C TYR A 12 -12.08 31.38 -72.69
N ASN A 13 -12.34 30.05 -72.62
CA ASN A 13 -11.81 28.99 -73.53
C ASN A 13 -11.92 27.51 -73.02
N HIS A 14 -12.29 26.61 -73.94
CA HIS A 14 -12.22 25.13 -73.91
C HIS A 14 -11.45 24.69 -75.20
N PRO A 15 -11.06 23.41 -75.49
CA PRO A 15 -11.76 22.16 -75.11
C PRO A 15 -10.90 20.87 -74.85
N LEU A 16 -11.54 19.84 -74.25
CA LEU A 16 -11.25 18.37 -74.36
C LEU A 16 -9.85 17.86 -73.87
N ASN A 17 -9.66 16.61 -73.41
CA ASN A 17 -10.44 15.39 -73.59
C ASN A 17 -10.33 14.39 -72.41
N VAL A 18 -11.47 13.80 -72.03
CA VAL A 18 -11.76 12.49 -71.40
C VAL A 18 -10.65 11.70 -70.67
N GLY A 19 -10.95 11.34 -69.41
CA GLY A 19 -10.25 10.32 -68.63
C GLY A 19 -10.91 10.03 -67.27
N ASN A 20 -12.10 9.42 -67.26
CA ASN A 20 -12.77 8.91 -66.05
C ASN A 20 -11.83 7.94 -65.29
N ILE A 21 -11.90 7.73 -63.97
CA ILE A 21 -13.09 7.39 -63.16
C ILE A 21 -12.99 7.97 -61.74
N ASP A 22 -14.01 8.75 -61.38
CA ASP A 22 -14.82 8.74 -60.14
C ASP A 22 -14.37 7.91 -58.90
N ALA A 23 -14.69 8.30 -57.67
CA ALA A 23 -15.25 9.56 -57.17
C ALA A 23 -14.94 9.73 -55.68
N ASP A 24 -15.14 10.97 -55.23
CA ASP A 24 -14.75 11.48 -53.92
C ASP A 24 -15.59 10.94 -52.74
N ASN A 25 -15.05 11.21 -51.56
CA ASN A 25 -15.63 11.08 -50.24
C ASN A 25 -17.03 11.69 -50.09
N SER A 26 -17.70 11.15 -49.08
CA SER A 26 -18.63 11.85 -48.19
C SER A 26 -20.06 12.10 -48.68
N LYS A 27 -21.00 11.63 -47.86
CA LYS A 27 -22.17 12.28 -47.24
C LYS A 27 -23.21 11.18 -46.98
N PHE A 28 -23.89 11.06 -45.84
CA PHE A 28 -23.96 11.88 -44.62
C PHE A 28 -24.69 11.08 -43.51
N PHE A 29 -24.58 11.55 -42.26
CA PHE A 29 -25.31 11.19 -41.00
C PHE A 29 -24.75 10.03 -40.13
N ARG A 30 -24.61 10.17 -38.80
CA ARG A 30 -24.46 11.33 -37.86
C ARG A 30 -24.31 10.77 -36.42
N ILE A 31 -23.71 11.55 -35.49
CA ILE A 31 -23.89 11.48 -33.99
C ILE A 31 -23.33 10.19 -33.34
N THR A 32 -22.44 10.17 -32.33
CA THR A 32 -21.79 11.17 -31.42
C THR A 32 -20.44 10.56 -30.96
N GLN A 33 -19.27 11.23 -31.03
CA GLN A 33 -18.75 12.24 -30.07
C GLN A 33 -18.66 11.72 -28.62
N ASN A 34 -17.52 11.74 -27.90
CA ASN A 34 -16.31 12.57 -28.04
C ASN A 34 -14.98 11.79 -27.92
N PHE A 35 -14.03 12.06 -28.82
CA PHE A 35 -12.59 11.88 -28.58
C PHE A 35 -11.93 13.25 -28.59
N CYS A 36 -11.13 13.57 -27.57
CA CYS A 36 -10.38 14.82 -27.52
C CYS A 36 -9.21 14.77 -28.51
N LYS A 37 -9.25 15.63 -29.53
CA LYS A 37 -8.08 15.94 -30.36
C LYS A 37 -7.09 16.77 -29.54
N ILE A 38 -5.82 16.38 -29.56
CA ILE A 38 -4.69 17.24 -29.21
C ILE A 38 -3.74 17.22 -30.41
N ASP A 39 -3.27 18.40 -30.84
CA ASP A 39 -2.34 18.53 -31.95
C ASP A 39 -0.98 17.89 -31.62
N ILE A 40 -0.45 17.10 -32.57
CA ILE A 40 0.90 16.54 -32.49
C ILE A 40 1.82 17.37 -33.39
N LYS A 41 2.58 18.27 -32.78
CA LYS A 41 3.83 18.80 -33.34
C LYS A 41 4.85 19.07 -32.23
N GLU A 42 5.98 18.36 -32.32
CA GLU A 42 7.26 18.63 -31.65
C GLU A 42 7.22 18.49 -30.10
N ILE A 43 8.13 17.81 -29.40
CA ILE A 43 9.51 17.39 -29.69
C ILE A 43 9.72 15.96 -29.14
N GLU A 44 10.43 15.08 -29.87
CA GLU A 44 10.89 13.78 -29.35
C GLU A 44 12.13 13.94 -28.45
N PRO A 45 12.18 13.28 -27.27
CA PRO A 45 13.40 12.77 -26.68
C PRO A 45 13.60 11.30 -27.09
N THR A 46 14.83 10.94 -27.44
CA THR A 46 15.19 9.64 -28.04
C THR A 46 15.03 8.46 -27.07
N ILE A 47 13.89 7.74 -27.09
CA ILE A 47 13.72 6.48 -26.35
C ILE A 47 14.02 5.27 -27.25
N GLN A 48 15.31 5.03 -27.53
CA GLN A 48 15.77 3.79 -28.18
C GLN A 48 15.87 2.63 -27.18
N ASN A 49 14.72 2.14 -26.70
CA ASN A 49 14.43 0.75 -26.29
C ASN A 49 13.10 0.65 -25.53
N ILE A 50 11.99 1.05 -26.16
CA ILE A 50 10.67 0.56 -25.76
C ILE A 50 10.48 -0.79 -26.45
N ASN A 51 10.17 -1.84 -25.69
CA ASN A 51 9.82 -3.12 -26.29
C ASN A 51 8.50 -2.93 -27.05
N LYS A 52 8.52 -3.13 -28.37
CA LYS A 52 7.28 -3.29 -29.13
C LYS A 52 6.48 -4.44 -28.51
N ASN A 53 5.19 -4.20 -28.29
CA ASN A 53 4.14 -5.15 -27.91
C ASN A 53 3.87 -5.32 -26.40
N VAL A 54 3.55 -4.21 -25.72
CA VAL A 54 2.47 -4.25 -24.71
C VAL A 54 1.38 -3.29 -25.21
N PHE A 55 0.18 -3.78 -25.49
CA PHE A 55 -0.92 -2.92 -25.92
C PHE A 55 -1.44 -2.11 -24.72
N GLU A 56 -2.05 -0.94 -24.95
CA GLU A 56 -2.59 -0.12 -23.84
C GLU A 56 -3.67 -0.88 -23.03
N GLU A 57 -4.40 -1.78 -23.68
CA GLU A 57 -5.35 -2.70 -23.06
C GLU A 57 -4.66 -3.70 -22.11
N ASP A 58 -3.50 -4.26 -22.51
CA ASP A 58 -2.70 -5.18 -21.67
C ASP A 58 -2.17 -4.45 -20.42
N LEU A 59 -1.73 -3.20 -20.56
CA LEU A 59 -1.29 -2.37 -19.43
C LEU A 59 -2.45 -2.07 -18.48
N SER A 60 -3.63 -1.70 -19.00
CA SER A 60 -4.82 -1.46 -18.18
C SER A 60 -5.21 -2.70 -17.35
N LEU A 61 -5.24 -3.88 -17.98
CA LEU A 61 -5.48 -5.14 -17.27
C LEU A 61 -4.39 -5.46 -16.23
N MET A 62 -3.15 -5.07 -16.49
CA MET A 62 -2.05 -5.20 -15.51
C MET A 62 -2.21 -4.26 -14.32
N ILE A 63 -2.65 -3.01 -14.53
CA ILE A 63 -2.95 -2.04 -13.46
C ILE A 63 -4.01 -2.61 -12.51
N ASP A 64 -5.12 -3.14 -13.03
CA ASP A 64 -6.17 -3.74 -12.19
C ASP A 64 -5.70 -5.00 -11.47
N LYS A 65 -4.80 -5.80 -12.09
CA LYS A 65 -4.18 -6.97 -11.46
C LYS A 65 -3.25 -6.60 -10.32
N LEU A 66 -2.41 -5.57 -10.49
CA LEU A 66 -1.51 -5.04 -9.46
C LEU A 66 -2.30 -4.42 -8.30
N PHE A 67 -3.33 -3.62 -8.60
CA PHE A 67 -4.24 -3.08 -7.60
C PHE A 67 -4.94 -4.18 -6.81
N SER A 68 -5.48 -5.20 -7.49
CA SER A 68 -6.12 -6.35 -6.84
C SER A 68 -5.16 -7.12 -5.93
N LEU A 69 -3.88 -7.20 -6.28
CA LEU A 69 -2.85 -7.82 -5.44
C LEU A 69 -2.66 -7.07 -4.12
N ILE A 70 -2.53 -5.74 -4.20
CA ILE A 70 -2.37 -4.87 -3.04
C ILE A 70 -3.65 -4.89 -2.19
N PHE A 71 -4.82 -4.63 -2.78
CA PHE A 71 -6.12 -4.63 -2.10
C PHE A 71 -6.39 -5.92 -1.32
N ASN A 72 -6.10 -7.08 -1.91
CA ASN A 72 -6.25 -8.38 -1.24
C ASN A 72 -5.20 -8.61 -0.15
N GLY A 73 -3.99 -8.08 -0.32
CA GLY A 73 -2.96 -8.10 0.72
C GLY A 73 -3.35 -7.27 1.94
N THR A 74 -3.70 -6.00 1.72
CA THR A 74 -4.11 -5.04 2.75
C THR A 74 -5.33 -5.53 3.53
N ASN A 75 -6.38 -6.04 2.85
CA ASN A 75 -7.55 -6.58 3.54
C ASN A 75 -7.29 -7.91 4.28
N LYS A 76 -6.27 -8.68 3.90
CA LYS A 76 -5.81 -9.83 4.70
C LYS A 76 -4.90 -9.42 5.86
N GLY A 77 -4.49 -8.16 5.94
CA GLY A 77 -3.51 -7.68 6.92
C GLY A 77 -2.14 -8.31 6.68
N ARG A 78 -1.74 -8.50 5.42
CA ARG A 78 -0.37 -8.95 5.10
C ARG A 78 0.60 -7.79 5.28
N GLU A 79 1.80 -8.12 5.74
CA GLU A 79 2.91 -7.17 5.87
C GLU A 79 3.22 -6.49 4.52
N GLU A 80 3.42 -5.17 4.55
CA GLU A 80 3.68 -4.34 3.35
C GLU A 80 4.80 -4.93 2.49
N LYS A 81 5.90 -5.37 3.11
CA LYS A 81 7.04 -5.99 2.43
C LYS A 81 6.67 -7.26 1.65
N ALA A 82 5.75 -8.07 2.17
CA ALA A 82 5.26 -9.26 1.48
C ALA A 82 4.33 -8.91 0.30
N ILE A 83 3.51 -7.86 0.45
CA ILE A 83 2.69 -7.31 -0.65
C ILE A 83 3.59 -6.76 -1.76
N LYS A 84 4.60 -5.95 -1.39
CA LYS A 84 5.57 -5.34 -2.29
C LYS A 84 6.41 -6.39 -3.04
N GLN A 85 6.78 -7.49 -2.39
CA GLN A 85 7.42 -8.63 -3.07
C GLN A 85 6.49 -9.24 -4.13
N GLN A 86 5.24 -9.58 -3.77
CA GLN A 86 4.27 -10.17 -4.71
C GLN A 86 3.93 -9.22 -5.87
N PHE A 87 3.94 -7.92 -5.63
CA PHE A 87 3.80 -6.87 -6.64
C PHE A 87 4.96 -6.94 -7.66
N PHE A 88 6.22 -6.99 -7.22
CA PHE A 88 7.37 -7.11 -8.12
C PHE A 88 7.42 -8.47 -8.82
N ASP A 89 7.11 -9.56 -8.13
CA ASP A 89 7.00 -10.89 -8.75
C ASP A 89 5.95 -10.90 -9.87
N CYS A 90 4.82 -10.19 -9.68
CA CYS A 90 3.81 -10.02 -10.71
C CYS A 90 4.39 -9.30 -11.94
N ILE A 91 5.05 -8.16 -11.78
CA ILE A 91 5.68 -7.40 -12.88
C ILE A 91 6.72 -8.26 -13.62
N ASN A 92 7.63 -8.89 -12.87
CA ASN A 92 8.70 -9.73 -13.40
C ASN A 92 8.17 -10.93 -14.20
N ASN A 93 7.13 -11.60 -13.70
CA ASN A 93 6.51 -12.75 -14.38
C ASN A 93 5.85 -12.37 -15.72
N HIS A 94 5.34 -11.14 -15.86
CA HIS A 94 4.78 -10.63 -17.11
C HIS A 94 5.83 -9.93 -17.99
N LYS A 95 7.07 -9.78 -17.51
CA LYS A 95 8.21 -9.13 -18.19
C LYS A 95 7.95 -7.67 -18.59
N ILE A 96 7.10 -6.98 -17.83
CA ILE A 96 6.73 -5.58 -18.09
C ILE A 96 7.77 -4.65 -17.46
N ASN A 97 8.16 -3.59 -18.15
CA ASN A 97 9.09 -2.60 -17.61
C ASN A 97 8.37 -1.67 -16.62
N ILE A 98 8.93 -1.48 -15.43
CA ILE A 98 8.42 -0.56 -14.39
C ILE A 98 8.27 0.88 -14.95
N GLN A 99 9.20 1.31 -15.82
CA GLN A 99 9.14 2.64 -16.45
C GLN A 99 8.00 2.78 -17.46
N GLU A 100 7.66 1.69 -18.18
CA GLU A 100 6.51 1.68 -19.10
C GLU A 100 5.19 1.78 -18.31
N ILE A 101 5.09 1.07 -17.18
CA ILE A 101 3.95 1.19 -16.25
C ILE A 101 3.83 2.62 -15.72
N TYR A 102 4.93 3.19 -15.20
CA TYR A 102 4.93 4.54 -14.64
C TYR A 102 4.55 5.61 -15.67
N TYR A 103 5.12 5.55 -16.88
CA TYR A 103 4.76 6.43 -17.98
C TYR A 103 3.27 6.29 -18.36
N TRP A 104 2.77 5.05 -18.47
CA TRP A 104 1.36 4.81 -18.77
C TRP A 104 0.44 5.37 -17.69
N LEU A 105 0.78 5.20 -16.41
CA LEU A 105 0.04 5.78 -15.28
C LEU A 105 -0.01 7.31 -15.34
N GLN A 106 1.10 7.97 -15.68
CA GLN A 106 1.13 9.43 -15.87
C GLN A 106 0.25 9.92 -17.02
N LYS A 107 0.10 9.12 -18.09
CA LYS A 107 -0.76 9.46 -19.23
C LYS A 107 -2.24 9.11 -19.01
N ASN A 108 -2.52 8.11 -18.19
CA ASN A 108 -3.86 7.52 -18.00
C ASN A 108 -4.37 7.72 -16.56
N ILE A 109 -4.30 8.95 -16.06
CA ILE A 109 -4.87 9.38 -14.77
C ILE A 109 -6.40 9.54 -14.93
N THR A 110 -7.10 8.44 -15.21
CA THR A 110 -8.51 8.41 -15.64
C THR A 110 -9.42 7.61 -14.71
N CYS A 111 -8.89 6.63 -13.97
CA CYS A 111 -9.65 5.82 -13.02
C CYS A 111 -8.98 5.82 -11.63
N SER A 112 -9.75 5.46 -10.60
CA SER A 112 -9.25 5.53 -9.22
C SER A 112 -8.10 4.56 -8.94
N ASN A 113 -8.03 3.43 -9.66
CA ASN A 113 -6.93 2.45 -9.58
C ASN A 113 -5.62 3.00 -10.17
N SER A 114 -5.65 3.70 -11.31
CA SER A 114 -4.43 4.27 -11.91
C SER A 114 -3.94 5.48 -11.11
N ILE A 115 -4.85 6.31 -10.60
CA ILE A 115 -4.50 7.40 -9.66
C ILE A 115 -3.85 6.81 -8.39
N TYR A 116 -4.45 5.78 -7.79
CA TYR A 116 -3.88 5.11 -6.61
C TYR A 116 -2.51 4.51 -6.90
N LEU A 117 -2.33 3.76 -7.99
CA LEU A 117 -1.04 3.14 -8.31
C LEU A 117 0.04 4.18 -8.63
N LEU A 118 -0.29 5.32 -9.25
CA LEU A 118 0.67 6.42 -9.39
C LEU A 118 1.10 6.96 -8.02
N GLY A 119 0.16 7.06 -7.06
CA GLY A 119 0.46 7.40 -5.66
C GLY A 119 1.37 6.37 -4.99
N TYR A 120 1.05 5.08 -5.15
CA TYR A 120 1.82 3.95 -4.62
C TYR A 120 3.28 3.96 -5.12
N PHE A 121 3.50 4.25 -6.40
CA PHE A 121 4.86 4.38 -6.97
C PHE A 121 5.63 5.54 -6.33
N ASN A 122 4.99 6.69 -6.13
CA ASN A 122 5.61 7.87 -5.50
C ASN A 122 5.87 7.68 -4.00
N TYR A 123 5.00 6.96 -3.29
CA TYR A 123 5.16 6.68 -1.86
C TYR A 123 6.33 5.71 -1.60
N HIS A 124 6.45 4.65 -2.41
CA HIS A 124 7.43 3.58 -2.22
C HIS A 124 8.71 3.69 -3.06
N GLY A 125 8.85 4.71 -3.91
CA GLY A 125 10.01 4.91 -4.80
C GLY A 125 10.15 3.86 -5.90
N ILE A 126 9.03 3.46 -6.53
CA ILE A 126 9.02 2.35 -7.49
C ILE A 126 9.46 2.86 -8.87
N GLY A 127 10.76 2.72 -9.16
CA GLY A 127 11.35 3.20 -10.41
C GLY A 127 11.57 4.71 -10.48
N ILE A 128 11.29 5.43 -9.39
CA ILE A 128 11.41 6.89 -9.25
C ILE A 128 11.88 7.23 -7.83
N ASP A 129 12.31 8.48 -7.63
CA ASP A 129 12.57 9.01 -6.28
C ASP A 129 11.26 9.10 -5.47
N ILE A 130 11.38 8.96 -4.15
CA ILE A 130 10.24 9.02 -3.22
C ILE A 130 9.68 10.44 -3.15
N ASN A 131 8.36 10.59 -3.35
CA ASN A 131 7.63 11.84 -3.21
C ASN A 131 6.31 11.64 -2.45
N LYS A 132 6.41 11.53 -1.13
CA LYS A 132 5.26 11.24 -0.25
C LYS A 132 4.17 12.32 -0.31
N LYS A 133 4.53 13.59 -0.44
CA LYS A 133 3.55 14.69 -0.59
C LYS A 133 2.71 14.53 -1.87
N TYR A 134 3.34 14.21 -3.00
CA TYR A 134 2.59 13.99 -4.24
C TYR A 134 1.79 12.67 -4.20
N ALA A 135 2.31 11.63 -3.52
CA ALA A 135 1.54 10.42 -3.25
C ALA A 135 0.27 10.71 -2.44
N PHE A 136 0.35 11.54 -1.40
CA PHE A 136 -0.80 11.97 -0.61
C PHE A 136 -1.86 12.69 -1.48
N GLU A 137 -1.46 13.65 -2.31
CA GLU A 137 -2.36 14.34 -3.25
C GLU A 137 -3.04 13.38 -4.25
N LEU A 138 -2.36 12.30 -4.64
CA LEU A 138 -2.92 11.24 -5.49
C LEU A 138 -3.88 10.33 -4.71
N PHE A 139 -3.52 9.93 -3.49
CA PHE A 139 -4.40 9.14 -2.62
C PHE A 139 -5.68 9.91 -2.25
N GLN A 140 -5.63 11.22 -2.04
CA GLN A 140 -6.83 12.06 -1.88
C GLN A 140 -7.77 11.95 -3.10
N LYS A 141 -7.24 12.17 -4.31
CA LYS A 141 -8.02 12.08 -5.57
C LYS A 141 -8.59 10.67 -5.81
N ALA A 142 -7.83 9.62 -5.50
CA ALA A 142 -8.33 8.26 -5.59
C ALA A 142 -9.39 7.94 -4.52
N ALA A 143 -9.25 8.47 -3.31
CA ALA A 143 -10.19 8.29 -2.21
C ALA A 143 -11.53 9.01 -2.43
N GLU A 144 -11.51 10.19 -3.07
CA GLU A 144 -12.68 10.91 -3.58
C GLU A 144 -13.45 10.06 -4.61
N LEU A 145 -12.73 9.34 -5.48
CA LEU A 145 -13.27 8.35 -6.42
C LEU A 145 -13.47 6.95 -5.79
N GLU A 146 -13.74 6.93 -4.48
CA GLU A 146 -14.07 5.75 -3.67
C GLU A 146 -13.04 4.60 -3.67
N ASN A 147 -11.76 4.86 -4.02
CA ASN A 147 -10.73 3.83 -3.93
C ASN A 147 -10.43 3.45 -2.48
N ILE A 148 -10.62 2.16 -2.17
CA ILE A 148 -10.55 1.62 -0.80
C ILE A 148 -9.13 1.63 -0.24
N VAL A 149 -8.14 1.27 -1.06
CA VAL A 149 -6.74 1.24 -0.58
C VAL A 149 -6.21 2.67 -0.44
N ALA A 150 -6.58 3.58 -1.35
CA ALA A 150 -6.27 4.99 -1.21
C ALA A 150 -6.84 5.61 0.08
N GLN A 151 -8.09 5.28 0.45
CA GLN A 151 -8.69 5.69 1.72
C GLN A 151 -7.94 5.13 2.94
N PHE A 152 -7.43 3.90 2.85
CA PHE A 152 -6.63 3.27 3.91
C PHE A 152 -5.26 3.92 4.06
N GLU A 153 -4.49 4.07 2.97
CA GLU A 153 -3.18 4.73 3.02
C GLU A 153 -3.30 6.19 3.47
N LEU A 154 -4.30 6.92 2.96
CA LEU A 154 -4.55 8.31 3.37
C LEU A 154 -4.84 8.42 4.86
N ALA A 155 -5.56 7.46 5.45
CA ALA A 155 -5.83 7.43 6.87
C ALA A 155 -4.54 7.20 7.69
N ASN A 156 -3.69 6.25 7.28
CA ASN A 156 -2.39 6.01 7.93
C ASN A 156 -1.47 7.24 7.83
N MET A 157 -1.33 7.83 6.64
CA MET A 157 -0.51 9.05 6.45
C MET A 157 -1.01 10.22 7.31
N CYS A 158 -2.32 10.39 7.46
CA CYS A 158 -2.91 11.37 8.37
C CYS A 158 -2.68 11.04 9.86
N MET A 159 -2.38 9.80 10.24
CA MET A 159 -2.02 9.44 11.62
C MET A 159 -0.53 9.68 11.88
N ASP A 160 0.33 9.21 10.98
CA ASP A 160 1.78 9.23 11.19
C ASP A 160 2.41 10.60 10.87
N GLY A 161 1.69 11.46 10.14
CA GLY A 161 2.24 12.73 9.64
C GLY A 161 3.22 12.52 8.48
N ASP A 162 3.02 11.46 7.69
CA ASP A 162 4.03 11.02 6.72
C ASP A 162 3.94 11.83 5.42
N GLY A 163 4.80 12.85 5.31
CA GLY A 163 4.82 13.79 4.18
C GLY A 163 3.74 14.89 4.24
N VAL A 164 2.96 14.95 5.33
CA VAL A 164 1.89 15.91 5.61
C VAL A 164 1.74 16.14 7.12
N ASP A 165 1.03 17.20 7.54
CA ASP A 165 0.67 17.38 8.94
C ASP A 165 -0.34 16.30 9.42
N GLN A 166 -0.25 15.92 10.69
CA GLN A 166 -1.18 14.96 11.30
C GLN A 166 -2.63 15.48 11.30
N ASN A 167 -3.57 14.61 10.96
CA ASN A 167 -5.00 14.89 10.95
C ASN A 167 -5.81 13.67 11.43
N TYR A 168 -5.88 13.52 12.76
CA TYR A 168 -6.56 12.41 13.41
C TYR A 168 -8.09 12.38 13.16
N GLU A 169 -8.72 13.54 12.96
CA GLU A 169 -10.14 13.62 12.59
C GLU A 169 -10.39 12.95 11.22
N LYS A 170 -9.53 13.25 10.24
CA LYS A 170 -9.63 12.66 8.89
C LYS A 170 -9.31 11.18 8.88
N ALA A 171 -8.32 10.74 9.66
CA ALA A 171 -8.02 9.32 9.82
C ALA A 171 -9.22 8.54 10.40
N LEU A 172 -9.91 9.10 11.39
CA LEU A 172 -11.11 8.50 11.98
C LEU A 172 -12.32 8.52 11.01
N GLU A 173 -12.49 9.58 10.24
CA GLU A 173 -13.52 9.68 9.19
C GLU A 173 -13.36 8.56 8.16
N LEU A 174 -12.13 8.38 7.66
CA LEU A 174 -11.79 7.37 6.67
C LEU A 174 -11.93 5.94 7.22
N SER A 175 -11.47 5.67 8.45
CA SER A 175 -11.60 4.35 9.06
C SER A 175 -13.06 3.95 9.34
N LYS A 176 -13.93 4.92 9.67
CA LYS A 176 -15.39 4.73 9.71
C LYS A 176 -15.97 4.40 8.32
N LYS A 177 -15.65 5.19 7.29
CA LYS A 177 -16.12 4.94 5.91
C LYS A 177 -15.73 3.55 5.40
N LEU A 178 -14.49 3.13 5.66
CA LEU A 178 -14.01 1.78 5.31
C LEU A 178 -14.72 0.68 6.12
N THR A 179 -15.07 0.95 7.39
CA THR A 179 -15.85 0.04 8.25
C THR A 179 -17.29 -0.12 7.76
N GLU A 180 -17.93 0.95 7.28
CA GLU A 180 -19.26 0.90 6.65
C GLU A 180 -19.25 0.04 5.39
N GLY A 181 -18.19 0.15 4.58
CA GLY A 181 -17.89 -0.75 3.46
C GLY A 181 -17.51 -2.19 3.84
N LYS A 182 -17.41 -2.49 5.14
CA LYS A 182 -17.01 -3.79 5.71
C LYS A 182 -15.61 -4.28 5.30
N TYR A 183 -14.70 -3.36 4.98
CA TYR A 183 -13.33 -3.70 4.61
C TYR A 183 -12.49 -4.02 5.86
N PRO A 184 -11.92 -5.24 5.98
CA PRO A 184 -11.16 -5.62 7.17
C PRO A 184 -10.05 -4.63 7.56
N CYS A 185 -9.31 -4.06 6.59
CA CYS A 185 -8.28 -3.08 6.91
C CYS A 185 -8.84 -1.84 7.64
N GLY A 186 -10.02 -1.36 7.22
CA GLY A 186 -10.74 -0.26 7.86
C GLY A 186 -11.29 -0.60 9.24
N ILE A 187 -11.84 -1.81 9.40
CA ILE A 187 -12.35 -2.30 10.70
C ILE A 187 -11.22 -2.38 11.72
N ASN A 188 -10.07 -2.95 11.32
CA ASN A 188 -8.87 -3.00 12.16
C ASN A 188 -8.34 -1.60 12.50
N LEU A 189 -8.30 -0.69 11.51
CA LEU A 189 -7.86 0.69 11.71
C LEU A 189 -8.80 1.47 12.66
N LEU A 190 -10.11 1.33 12.52
CA LEU A 190 -11.08 1.94 13.45
C LEU A 190 -10.95 1.37 14.87
N GLY A 191 -10.68 0.06 14.98
CA GLY A 191 -10.34 -0.59 16.25
C GLY A 191 -9.11 0.06 16.91
N TYR A 192 -8.08 0.34 16.12
CA TYR A 192 -6.88 1.06 16.56
C TYR A 192 -7.16 2.52 16.95
N CYS A 193 -8.01 3.23 16.19
CA CYS A 193 -8.44 4.58 16.57
C CYS A 193 -9.12 4.60 17.95
N TYR A 194 -10.02 3.65 18.24
CA TYR A 194 -10.65 3.54 19.56
C TYR A 194 -9.70 3.04 20.66
N LYS A 195 -8.73 2.18 20.35
CA LYS A 195 -7.71 1.72 21.30
C LYS A 195 -6.81 2.87 21.78
N MET A 196 -6.43 3.77 20.86
CA MET A 196 -5.44 4.83 21.11
C MET A 196 -6.02 6.24 21.27
N GLY A 197 -7.32 6.44 21.02
CA GLY A 197 -7.96 7.76 21.09
C GLY A 197 -7.65 8.66 19.88
N ILE A 198 -7.45 8.07 18.70
CA ILE A 198 -7.13 8.82 17.47
C ILE A 198 -8.40 9.47 16.92
N GLY A 199 -8.52 10.78 17.10
CA GLY A 199 -9.69 11.57 16.68
C GLY A 199 -10.95 11.32 17.52
N THR A 200 -10.84 10.56 18.61
CA THR A 200 -11.97 10.13 19.45
C THR A 200 -11.49 9.83 20.87
N GLU A 201 -12.40 9.66 21.82
CA GLU A 201 -12.04 9.18 23.16
C GLU A 201 -11.66 7.69 23.12
N VAL A 202 -10.78 7.27 24.03
CA VAL A 202 -10.39 5.85 24.16
C VAL A 202 -11.61 5.02 24.53
N ASP A 203 -11.91 3.99 23.73
CA ASP A 203 -13.01 3.06 23.95
C ASP A 203 -12.54 1.62 23.70
N SER A 204 -11.95 1.02 24.73
CA SER A 204 -11.46 -0.37 24.71
C SER A 204 -12.56 -1.37 24.37
N GLN A 205 -13.83 -1.09 24.70
CA GLN A 205 -14.96 -1.98 24.42
C GLN A 205 -15.34 -1.97 22.92
N LYS A 206 -15.32 -0.80 22.26
CA LYS A 206 -15.45 -0.72 20.80
C LYS A 206 -14.25 -1.33 20.10
N ALA A 207 -13.03 -1.03 20.56
CA ALA A 207 -11.80 -1.59 20.00
C ALA A 207 -11.83 -3.13 20.01
N PHE A 208 -12.12 -3.74 21.17
CA PHE A 208 -12.25 -5.20 21.31
C PHE A 208 -13.26 -5.80 20.32
N LYS A 209 -14.46 -5.23 20.20
CA LYS A 209 -15.50 -5.74 19.29
C LYS A 209 -15.12 -5.63 17.82
N LEU A 210 -14.40 -4.58 17.43
CA LEU A 210 -13.89 -4.41 16.07
C LEU A 210 -12.77 -5.43 15.77
N TYR A 211 -11.85 -5.65 16.71
CA TYR A 211 -10.80 -6.66 16.58
C TYR A 211 -11.35 -8.09 16.56
N GLU A 212 -12.37 -8.40 17.38
CA GLU A 212 -13.07 -9.69 17.33
C GLU A 212 -13.76 -9.87 15.97
N SER A 213 -14.47 -8.85 15.48
CA SER A 213 -15.12 -8.87 14.16
C SER A 213 -14.11 -9.10 13.03
N VAL A 214 -12.94 -8.45 13.08
CA VAL A 214 -11.96 -8.50 11.98
C VAL A 214 -11.05 -9.75 12.04
N ALA A 215 -10.79 -10.30 13.22
CA ALA A 215 -10.12 -11.60 13.38
C ALA A 215 -10.96 -12.76 12.83
N ASN A 216 -12.30 -12.67 12.95
CA ASN A 216 -13.24 -13.61 12.34
C ASN A 216 -13.26 -13.54 10.80
N LEU A 217 -12.74 -12.47 10.20
CA LEU A 217 -12.52 -12.32 8.75
C LEU A 217 -11.10 -12.75 8.31
N GLU A 218 -10.36 -13.40 9.21
CA GLU A 218 -8.98 -13.89 9.01
C GLU A 218 -7.94 -12.81 8.67
N ASN A 219 -8.20 -11.56 9.05
CA ASN A 219 -7.21 -10.50 8.96
C ASN A 219 -6.10 -10.70 10.01
N LEU A 220 -4.85 -10.74 9.58
CA LEU A 220 -3.72 -11.11 10.45
C LEU A 220 -3.46 -10.08 11.57
N HIS A 221 -3.45 -8.79 11.25
CA HIS A 221 -3.38 -7.73 12.28
C HIS A 221 -4.59 -7.78 13.24
N GLY A 222 -5.79 -8.11 12.73
CA GLY A 222 -6.98 -8.33 13.56
C GLY A 222 -6.80 -9.46 14.56
N ILE A 223 -6.22 -10.59 14.12
CA ILE A 223 -5.90 -11.74 14.98
C ILE A 223 -4.86 -11.34 16.04
N CYS A 224 -3.79 -10.64 15.66
CA CYS A 224 -2.77 -10.14 16.58
C CYS A 224 -3.38 -9.16 17.62
N ASN A 225 -4.13 -8.15 17.17
CA ASN A 225 -4.77 -7.17 18.06
C ASN A 225 -5.79 -7.80 19.02
N LEU A 226 -6.56 -8.80 18.58
CA LEU A 226 -7.44 -9.56 19.48
C LEU A 226 -6.64 -10.37 20.50
N GLY A 227 -5.47 -10.90 20.12
CA GLY A 227 -4.53 -11.52 21.05
C GLY A 227 -4.07 -10.55 22.13
N VAL A 228 -3.64 -9.34 21.72
CA VAL A 228 -3.22 -8.25 22.63
C VAL A 228 -4.35 -7.84 23.58
N CYS A 229 -5.60 -7.83 23.10
CA CYS A 229 -6.76 -7.58 23.94
C CYS A 229 -6.95 -8.64 25.03
N TYR A 230 -6.82 -9.93 24.70
CA TYR A 230 -6.92 -11.00 25.70
C TYR A 230 -5.71 -11.07 26.63
N GLU A 231 -4.52 -10.71 26.16
CA GLU A 231 -3.31 -10.65 27.01
C GLU A 231 -3.42 -9.54 28.06
N ASN A 232 -3.87 -8.34 27.66
CA ASN A 232 -3.82 -7.13 28.49
C ASN A 232 -5.19 -6.71 29.07
N GLY A 233 -6.27 -7.47 28.82
CA GLY A 233 -7.63 -7.13 29.28
C GLY A 233 -8.25 -5.90 28.59
N ILE A 234 -7.86 -5.60 27.35
CA ILE A 234 -8.36 -4.43 26.62
C ILE A 234 -9.78 -4.72 26.11
N GLY A 235 -10.78 -4.22 26.85
CA GLY A 235 -12.20 -4.41 26.52
C GLY A 235 -12.75 -5.80 26.84
N THR A 236 -11.97 -6.65 27.50
CA THR A 236 -12.31 -8.02 27.87
C THR A 236 -11.57 -8.42 29.14
N GLU A 237 -11.89 -9.56 29.74
CA GLU A 237 -11.09 -10.13 30.82
C GLU A 237 -9.78 -10.73 30.27
N ILE A 238 -8.72 -10.71 31.08
CA ILE A 238 -7.43 -11.33 30.71
C ILE A 238 -7.63 -12.83 30.48
N ASN A 239 -7.11 -13.33 29.36
CA ASN A 239 -7.15 -14.73 28.98
C ASN A 239 -5.93 -15.10 28.13
N GLU A 240 -4.82 -15.36 28.81
CA GLU A 240 -3.54 -15.74 28.19
C GLU A 240 -3.66 -16.95 27.25
N GLN A 241 -4.50 -17.93 27.60
CA GLN A 241 -4.76 -19.12 26.78
C GLN A 241 -5.43 -18.79 25.43
N LYS A 242 -6.26 -17.74 25.37
CA LYS A 242 -6.78 -17.22 24.10
C LYS A 242 -5.74 -16.40 23.35
N ALA A 243 -4.98 -15.54 24.04
CA ALA A 243 -3.91 -14.75 23.43
C ALA A 243 -2.88 -15.64 22.73
N PHE A 244 -2.34 -16.63 23.45
CA PHE A 244 -1.41 -17.64 22.92
C PHE A 244 -1.94 -18.33 21.66
N LYS A 245 -3.21 -18.76 21.65
CA LYS A 245 -3.83 -19.42 20.48
C LYS A 245 -4.01 -18.49 19.29
N LEU A 246 -4.28 -17.20 19.51
CA LEU A 246 -4.40 -16.21 18.45
C LEU A 246 -3.02 -15.89 17.84
N TYR A 247 -2.00 -15.71 18.67
CA TYR A 247 -0.63 -15.53 18.21
C TYR A 247 -0.09 -16.77 17.48
N GLN A 248 -0.39 -17.98 17.96
CA GLN A 248 -0.09 -19.23 17.25
C GLN A 248 -0.78 -19.27 15.88
N LYS A 249 -2.08 -18.93 15.78
CA LYS A 249 -2.79 -18.85 14.49
C LYS A 249 -2.11 -17.87 13.52
N ALA A 250 -1.70 -16.69 14.00
CA ALA A 250 -1.03 -15.70 13.15
C ALA A 250 0.39 -16.15 12.74
N ALA A 251 1.14 -16.77 13.65
CA ALA A 251 2.48 -17.33 13.37
C ALA A 251 2.45 -18.49 12.37
N ASP A 252 1.43 -19.37 12.45
CA ASP A 252 1.21 -20.48 11.52
C ASP A 252 0.81 -20.00 10.11
N LEU A 253 0.26 -18.78 10.01
CA LEU A 253 -0.01 -18.06 8.76
C LEU A 253 1.17 -17.17 8.31
N GLU A 254 2.35 -17.42 8.87
CA GLU A 254 3.63 -16.76 8.58
C GLU A 254 3.68 -15.24 8.87
N HIS A 255 2.77 -14.70 9.70
CA HIS A 255 2.76 -13.28 10.07
C HIS A 255 3.83 -12.94 11.11
N SER A 256 4.73 -11.99 10.81
CA SER A 256 5.89 -11.70 11.67
C SER A 256 5.52 -11.16 13.06
N GLU A 257 4.49 -10.31 13.17
CA GLU A 257 3.95 -9.81 14.45
C GLU A 257 3.38 -10.98 15.29
N GLY A 258 2.71 -11.94 14.63
CA GLY A 258 2.19 -13.15 15.28
C GLY A 258 3.30 -14.04 15.81
N MET A 259 4.37 -14.22 15.02
CA MET A 259 5.58 -14.93 15.46
C MET A 259 6.27 -14.21 16.63
N ASN A 260 6.38 -12.89 16.60
CA ASN A 260 6.96 -12.10 17.70
C ASN A 260 6.16 -12.32 19.00
N ASN A 261 4.84 -12.15 18.95
CA ASN A 261 4.01 -12.23 20.15
C ASN A 261 3.91 -13.67 20.68
N LEU A 262 3.93 -14.68 19.80
CA LEU A 262 4.08 -16.08 20.22
C LEU A 262 5.45 -16.35 20.86
N GLY A 263 6.52 -15.75 20.33
CA GLY A 263 7.85 -15.79 20.93
C GLY A 263 7.86 -15.19 22.33
N TYR A 264 7.19 -14.05 22.50
CA TYR A 264 6.99 -13.39 23.80
C TYR A 264 6.20 -14.26 24.78
N CYS A 265 5.17 -14.98 24.33
CA CYS A 265 4.47 -15.94 25.18
C CYS A 265 5.38 -17.05 25.69
N TYR A 266 6.19 -17.68 24.82
CA TYR A 266 7.15 -18.69 25.25
C TYR A 266 8.25 -18.12 26.16
N ASN A 267 8.67 -16.87 25.95
CA ASN A 267 9.70 -16.23 26.78
C ASN A 267 9.20 -15.79 28.17
N ASN A 268 7.89 -15.75 28.42
CA ASN A 268 7.32 -15.28 29.69
C ASN A 268 6.33 -16.28 30.33
N GLY A 269 6.07 -17.43 29.68
CA GLY A 269 5.10 -18.43 30.16
C GLY A 269 3.63 -18.01 30.01
N ILE A 270 3.31 -17.09 29.09
CA ILE A 270 1.95 -16.55 28.91
C ILE A 270 1.12 -17.56 28.14
N GLY A 271 0.17 -18.23 28.82
CA GLY A 271 -0.69 -19.25 28.21
C GLY A 271 0.03 -20.52 27.75
N THR A 272 1.31 -20.70 28.11
CA THR A 272 2.15 -21.86 27.75
C THR A 272 3.28 -22.02 28.77
N ASP A 273 3.95 -23.17 28.79
CA ASP A 273 5.17 -23.32 29.59
C ASP A 273 6.31 -22.47 29.00
N PHE A 274 7.17 -21.92 29.86
CA PHE A 274 8.35 -21.17 29.45
C PHE A 274 9.29 -22.01 28.56
N ASP A 275 9.68 -21.48 27.40
CA ASP A 275 10.56 -22.13 26.42
C ASP A 275 11.34 -21.10 25.59
N GLU A 276 12.41 -20.57 26.18
CA GLU A 276 13.44 -19.73 25.56
C GLU A 276 13.89 -20.24 24.16
N LYS A 277 13.98 -21.55 23.94
CA LYS A 277 14.46 -22.13 22.66
C LYS A 277 13.40 -22.08 21.57
N LYS A 278 12.12 -22.08 21.91
CA LYS A 278 11.03 -21.74 20.97
C LYS A 278 10.96 -20.24 20.74
N ALA A 279 11.08 -19.42 21.80
CA ALA A 279 11.09 -17.96 21.69
C ALA A 279 12.17 -17.48 20.71
N PHE A 280 13.42 -17.91 20.89
CA PHE A 280 14.55 -17.61 20.00
C PHE A 280 14.25 -17.94 18.53
N LYS A 281 13.71 -19.14 18.26
CA LYS A 281 13.38 -19.58 16.88
C LYS A 281 12.28 -18.74 16.25
N LEU A 282 11.32 -18.26 17.04
CA LEU A 282 10.22 -17.42 16.56
C LEU A 282 10.70 -15.98 16.30
N TYR A 283 11.40 -15.37 17.24
CA TYR A 283 12.02 -14.05 17.03
C TYR A 283 12.99 -14.07 15.85
N GLN A 284 13.81 -15.11 15.69
CA GLN A 284 14.71 -15.23 14.53
C GLN A 284 13.97 -15.28 13.19
N LYS A 285 12.80 -15.93 13.11
CA LYS A 285 11.98 -15.93 11.88
C LYS A 285 11.36 -14.55 11.64
N ALA A 286 10.72 -13.96 12.64
CA ALA A 286 10.08 -12.66 12.55
C ALA A 286 11.09 -11.53 12.21
N ALA A 287 12.27 -11.56 12.82
CA ALA A 287 13.35 -10.61 12.56
C ALA A 287 13.87 -10.66 11.11
N LYS A 288 13.93 -11.85 10.52
CA LYS A 288 14.27 -12.07 9.09
C LYS A 288 13.17 -11.57 8.14
N LEU A 289 11.90 -11.72 8.52
CA LEU A 289 10.79 -11.12 7.78
C LEU A 289 10.86 -9.59 7.84
N GLY A 290 11.27 -9.03 8.98
CA GLY A 290 11.60 -7.60 9.13
C GLY A 290 11.10 -6.98 10.43
N ASN A 291 10.35 -7.71 11.25
CA ASN A 291 9.71 -7.20 12.46
C ASN A 291 10.74 -6.60 13.43
N GLU A 292 10.61 -5.32 13.67
CA GLU A 292 11.42 -4.46 14.53
C GLU A 292 11.40 -4.92 15.99
N PHE A 293 10.26 -5.37 16.51
CA PHE A 293 10.16 -5.89 17.89
C PHE A 293 10.86 -7.24 18.03
N ALA A 294 10.74 -8.12 17.04
CA ALA A 294 11.46 -9.39 17.02
C ALA A 294 12.97 -9.20 16.84
N GLN A 295 13.41 -8.22 16.06
CA GLN A 295 14.82 -7.84 15.97
C GLN A 295 15.36 -7.36 17.32
N TYR A 296 14.59 -6.53 18.04
CA TYR A 296 14.92 -6.09 19.38
C TYR A 296 15.00 -7.27 20.38
N ASN A 297 13.97 -8.10 20.44
CA ASN A 297 13.93 -9.26 21.34
C ASN A 297 15.04 -10.27 21.02
N LEU A 298 15.35 -10.49 19.74
CA LEU A 298 16.47 -11.34 19.33
C LEU A 298 17.83 -10.75 19.71
N ALA A 299 17.99 -9.42 19.67
CA ALA A 299 19.20 -8.75 20.11
C ALA A 299 19.44 -8.96 21.62
N LEU A 300 18.40 -8.76 22.44
CA LEU A 300 18.46 -9.01 23.89
C LEU A 300 18.85 -10.47 24.21
N MET A 301 18.31 -11.46 23.48
CA MET A 301 18.68 -12.86 23.70
C MET A 301 20.16 -13.15 23.36
N TYR A 302 20.72 -12.46 22.36
CA TYR A 302 22.16 -12.52 22.06
C TYR A 302 23.00 -11.73 23.07
N GLU A 303 22.48 -10.68 23.68
CA GLU A 303 23.18 -9.88 24.69
C GLU A 303 23.30 -10.61 26.03
N PHE A 304 22.21 -11.22 26.51
CA PHE A 304 22.13 -11.84 27.84
C PHE A 304 22.26 -13.38 27.86
N GLY A 305 22.32 -14.03 26.69
CA GLY A 305 22.45 -15.49 26.61
C GLY A 305 21.17 -16.27 26.97
N ASP A 306 20.00 -15.63 26.90
CA ASP A 306 18.72 -16.27 27.19
C ASP A 306 18.46 -17.44 26.20
N GLY A 307 18.63 -18.67 26.64
CA GLY A 307 18.44 -19.89 25.85
C GLY A 307 19.42 -20.17 24.72
N ILE A 308 20.45 -19.33 24.55
CA ILE A 308 21.50 -19.41 23.52
C ILE A 308 22.86 -18.95 24.08
N GLU A 309 23.93 -19.08 23.29
CA GLU A 309 25.23 -18.51 23.64
C GLU A 309 25.24 -16.99 23.37
N GLU A 310 25.79 -16.23 24.32
CA GLU A 310 26.00 -14.77 24.20
C GLU A 310 26.80 -14.42 22.94
N ASN A 311 26.40 -13.35 22.24
CA ASN A 311 27.06 -12.88 21.03
C ASN A 311 26.80 -11.39 20.78
N PHE A 312 27.67 -10.53 21.33
CA PHE A 312 27.55 -9.07 21.21
C PHE A 312 27.57 -8.56 19.75
N ASP A 313 28.33 -9.18 18.84
CA ASP A 313 28.33 -8.81 17.42
C ASP A 313 26.93 -8.98 16.78
N LEU A 314 26.24 -10.08 17.11
CA LEU A 314 24.88 -10.34 16.66
C LEU A 314 23.85 -9.48 17.39
N ALA A 315 24.03 -9.19 18.68
CA ALA A 315 23.18 -8.24 19.42
C ALA A 315 23.25 -6.84 18.78
N ILE A 316 24.46 -6.30 18.57
CA ILE A 316 24.71 -5.02 17.89
C ILE A 316 24.11 -5.01 16.47
N TYR A 317 24.24 -6.10 15.71
CA TYR A 317 23.65 -6.23 14.39
C TYR A 317 22.12 -6.10 14.42
N TRP A 318 21.45 -6.81 15.32
CA TRP A 318 19.99 -6.83 15.40
C TRP A 318 19.41 -5.55 16.04
N PHE A 319 20.08 -4.97 17.05
CA PHE A 319 19.73 -3.65 17.56
C PHE A 319 19.84 -2.58 16.47
N LYS A 320 20.90 -2.58 15.65
CA LYS A 320 21.02 -1.66 14.50
C LYS A 320 19.83 -1.81 13.54
N LYS A 321 19.45 -3.04 13.17
CA LYS A 321 18.31 -3.30 12.28
C LYS A 321 16.97 -2.79 12.84
N SER A 322 16.75 -2.93 14.14
CA SER A 322 15.53 -2.43 14.79
C SER A 322 15.56 -0.90 14.98
N ALA A 323 16.72 -0.34 15.33
CA ALA A 323 16.95 1.09 15.51
C ALA A 323 16.79 1.89 14.20
N GLU A 324 17.23 1.33 13.07
CA GLU A 324 17.02 1.85 11.71
C GLU A 324 15.52 1.97 11.36
N GLN A 325 14.66 1.14 11.96
CA GLN A 325 13.20 1.17 11.80
C GLN A 325 12.50 2.06 12.85
N GLY A 326 13.25 2.83 13.64
CA GLY A 326 12.72 3.78 14.62
C GLY A 326 12.45 3.20 16.02
N ASN A 327 12.87 1.97 16.32
CA ASN A 327 12.71 1.41 17.65
C ASN A 327 13.60 2.13 18.68
N ILE A 328 12.99 2.96 19.51
CA ILE A 328 13.67 3.82 20.49
C ILE A 328 14.45 3.01 21.53
N LYS A 329 13.94 1.86 21.97
CA LYS A 329 14.67 0.98 22.91
C LYS A 329 15.96 0.46 22.27
N SER A 330 15.86 -0.04 21.03
CA SER A 330 17.02 -0.49 20.27
C SER A 330 18.04 0.62 20.04
N GLN A 331 17.61 1.87 19.85
CA GLN A 331 18.50 3.03 19.77
C GLN A 331 19.20 3.31 21.11
N SER A 332 18.49 3.19 22.23
CA SER A 332 19.06 3.35 23.57
C SER A 332 20.05 2.24 23.91
N ASP A 333 19.65 0.99 23.74
CA ASP A 333 20.43 -0.20 24.13
C ASP A 333 21.66 -0.35 23.21
N LEU A 334 21.53 -0.03 21.91
CA LEU A 334 22.69 0.08 21.01
C LEU A 334 23.68 1.16 21.44
N ASN A 335 23.21 2.31 21.95
CA ASN A 335 24.10 3.36 22.44
C ASN A 335 24.80 2.96 23.73
N ILE A 336 24.18 2.14 24.59
CA ILE A 336 24.86 1.58 25.77
C ILE A 336 25.96 0.63 25.28
N LEU A 337 25.58 -0.37 24.48
CA LEU A 337 26.46 -1.47 24.05
C LEU A 337 27.63 -1.05 23.14
N LEU A 338 27.60 0.15 22.55
CA LEU A 338 28.71 0.73 21.77
C LEU A 338 29.63 1.66 22.59
N ASN A 339 29.29 1.96 23.85
CA ASN A 339 30.06 2.85 24.72
C ASN A 339 30.61 2.14 25.99
N GLU A 340 30.35 0.84 26.14
CA GLU A 340 31.00 -0.08 27.09
C GLU A 340 32.29 -0.69 26.50
#